data_AF-G3TGU8-F1
#
_entry.id   AF-G3TGU8-F1
#
_cell.length_a   1.000
_cell.length_b   1.000
_cell.length_c   1.000
_cell.angle_alpha   90.00
_cell.angle_beta   90.00
_cell.angle_gamma   90.00
#
_symmetry.space_group_name_H-M   'P 1'
#
loop_
_entity.id
_entity.type
_entity.pdbx_description
1 polymer ?
#
loop_
_entity_poly.entity_id
_entity_poly.type
_entity_poly.pdbx_seq_one_letter_code
_entity_poly.pdbx_strand_id
1 'polypeptide(L)'
;SGAEEPGPEESDAEESGAEENMEAGQRRPVLRSVNSREPSQVIFCNYSPRVVLPVWLNFDGEPQPYPTLPPGKGRRIHSYRGHLWLFRDAGTYDGLLVNQTELFVPSLNVDGQPIFANITLPVYTLKERCLQVVRSLVKPEDYRRLDIARSLYEDLEDHPNVRKDLERLTQEHIENQRMKEETEDFH
;
A
#
# COMPACT_ATOMS: atom_id res chain seq x y z
N SER A 1 60.32 49.85 -7.71
CA SER A 1 59.72 49.64 -9.04
C SER A 1 58.49 48.76 -8.82
N GLY A 2 57.28 49.32 -8.67
CA GLY A 2 56.36 49.74 -9.74
C GLY A 2 55.45 48.54 -10.10
N ALA A 3 54.29 48.39 -9.44
CA ALA A 3 52.90 48.53 -9.97
C ALA A 3 52.47 47.30 -10.82
N GLU A 4 51.32 46.62 -10.65
CA GLU A 4 49.90 47.03 -10.57
C GLU A 4 49.00 45.94 -9.89
N GLU A 5 47.84 46.35 -9.36
CA GLU A 5 46.61 45.59 -8.97
C GLU A 5 45.50 45.95 -10.01
N PRO A 6 44.37 45.21 -10.26
CA PRO A 6 43.41 44.64 -9.26
C PRO A 6 42.62 43.34 -9.65
N GLY A 7 41.73 42.85 -8.74
CA GLY A 7 40.90 41.59 -8.76
C GLY A 7 39.71 41.50 -9.76
N PRO A 8 38.58 40.75 -9.52
CA PRO A 8 38.06 40.08 -8.30
C PRO A 8 37.43 38.64 -8.46
N GLU A 9 36.97 38.09 -7.32
CA GLU A 9 35.78 37.25 -7.04
C GLU A 9 35.59 35.76 -7.48
N GLU A 10 35.30 34.96 -6.44
CA GLU A 10 34.44 33.77 -6.25
C GLU A 10 33.89 32.99 -7.45
N SER A 11 33.97 31.66 -7.38
CA SER A 11 32.76 30.82 -7.22
C SER A 11 33.12 29.34 -7.07
N ASP A 12 32.57 28.72 -6.03
CA ASP A 12 32.42 27.27 -5.86
C ASP A 12 31.82 26.62 -7.13
N ALA A 13 32.33 25.44 -7.49
CA ALA A 13 31.67 24.55 -8.47
C ALA A 13 31.63 23.14 -7.85
N GLU A 14 30.49 22.79 -7.26
CA GLU A 14 29.49 21.82 -7.78
C GLU A 14 30.05 20.39 -7.90
N GLU A 15 29.78 19.50 -6.95
CA GLU A 15 28.50 18.84 -6.65
C GLU A 15 28.10 17.74 -7.65
N SER A 16 28.06 16.54 -7.09
CA SER A 16 27.25 15.37 -7.45
C SER A 16 27.47 14.71 -8.81
N GLY A 17 28.09 13.54 -8.72
CA GLY A 17 27.75 12.45 -9.62
C GLY A 17 26.29 12.05 -9.39
N ALA A 18 25.40 12.61 -10.19
CA ALA A 18 24.14 11.96 -10.50
C ALA A 18 24.45 10.86 -11.52
N GLU A 19 24.62 9.64 -11.01
CA GLU A 19 24.44 8.44 -11.83
C GLU A 19 22.99 8.44 -12.31
N GLU A 20 22.77 9.01 -13.50
CA GLU A 20 21.55 8.80 -14.27
C GLU A 20 21.47 7.32 -14.63
N ASN A 21 20.80 6.57 -13.76
CA ASN A 21 20.49 5.18 -13.99
C ASN A 21 19.47 5.12 -15.14
N MET A 22 19.95 4.72 -16.31
CA MET A 22 19.16 4.47 -17.51
C MET A 22 18.18 3.32 -17.24
N GLU A 23 16.93 3.62 -16.91
CA GLU A 23 15.86 2.62 -16.90
C GLU A 23 15.15 2.56 -18.25
N ALA A 24 15.40 1.47 -18.96
CA ALA A 24 14.73 1.10 -20.18
C ALA A 24 13.22 0.88 -19.95
N GLY A 25 12.38 1.78 -20.48
CA GLY A 25 11.06 1.50 -21.08
C GLY A 25 9.96 0.79 -20.27
N GLN A 26 10.17 0.36 -19.03
CA GLN A 26 9.13 -0.24 -18.21
C GLN A 26 8.24 0.86 -17.63
N ARG A 27 6.97 0.85 -18.05
CA ARG A 27 5.95 1.75 -17.49
C ARG A 27 5.89 1.51 -15.98
N ARG A 28 6.16 2.56 -15.19
CA ARG A 28 6.11 2.49 -13.73
C ARG A 28 4.72 2.03 -13.27
N PRO A 29 4.63 1.11 -12.29
CA PRO A 29 3.34 0.62 -11.80
C PRO A 29 2.44 1.75 -11.29
N VAL A 30 1.14 1.67 -11.57
CA VAL A 30 0.17 2.71 -11.17
C VAL A 30 0.14 2.86 -9.65
N LEU A 31 0.01 1.75 -8.93
CA LEU A 31 0.02 1.71 -7.47
C LEU A 31 1.45 1.50 -6.96
N ARG A 32 2.06 2.58 -6.46
CA ARG A 32 3.39 2.58 -5.83
C ARG A 32 3.52 3.76 -4.88
N SER A 33 4.50 3.70 -4.00
CA SER A 33 4.84 4.87 -3.17
C SER A 33 5.56 5.94 -3.99
N VAL A 34 5.35 7.20 -3.61
CA VAL A 34 6.16 8.33 -4.08
C VAL A 34 7.31 8.57 -3.10
N ASN A 35 8.54 8.71 -3.60
CA ASN A 35 9.69 9.09 -2.78
C ASN A 35 9.71 10.61 -2.54
N SER A 36 8.76 11.12 -1.76
CA SER A 36 8.63 12.55 -1.48
C SER A 36 9.74 13.12 -0.60
N ARG A 37 10.39 12.26 0.21
CA ARG A 37 11.32 12.65 1.29
C ARG A 37 10.70 13.59 2.33
N GLU A 38 9.38 13.73 2.35
CA GLU A 38 8.64 14.55 3.32
C GLU A 38 8.10 13.65 4.43
N PRO A 39 8.66 13.71 5.65
CA PRO A 39 8.25 12.84 6.75
C PRO A 39 6.78 13.03 7.11
N SER A 40 6.11 11.93 7.44
CA SER A 40 4.74 11.91 7.93
C SER A 40 4.63 10.94 9.11
N GLN A 41 4.31 11.48 10.28
CA GLN A 41 4.09 10.68 11.48
C GLN A 41 2.71 10.03 11.40
N VAL A 42 2.68 8.70 11.45
CA VAL A 42 1.45 7.92 11.40
C VAL A 42 1.30 7.08 12.66
N ILE A 43 0.07 6.84 13.10
CA ILE A 43 -0.27 5.83 14.10
C ILE A 43 -1.20 4.80 13.46
N PHE A 44 -0.71 3.59 13.29
CA PHE A 44 -1.54 2.45 12.92
C PHE A 44 -2.31 2.00 14.16
N CYS A 45 -3.64 1.95 14.08
CA CYS A 45 -4.53 1.53 15.15
C CYS A 45 -5.31 0.29 14.72
N ASN A 46 -5.03 -0.87 15.31
CA ASN A 46 -5.76 -2.09 15.00
C ASN A 46 -7.04 -2.18 15.85
N TYR A 47 -8.17 -1.78 15.26
CA TYR A 47 -9.51 -1.97 15.83
C TYR A 47 -10.20 -3.25 15.35
N SER A 48 -9.47 -4.11 14.64
CA SER A 48 -9.96 -5.42 14.21
C SER A 48 -9.61 -6.51 15.25
N PRO A 49 -10.32 -7.65 15.24
CA PRO A 49 -9.95 -8.81 16.05
C PRO A 49 -8.80 -9.63 15.45
N ARG A 50 -8.24 -9.23 14.30
CA ARG A 50 -7.18 -9.96 13.59
C ARG A 50 -5.79 -9.50 14.02
N VAL A 51 -4.80 -10.38 13.92
CA VAL A 51 -3.40 -9.94 13.91
C VAL A 51 -3.14 -9.31 12.55
N VAL A 52 -2.81 -8.02 12.53
CA VAL A 52 -2.64 -7.27 11.29
C VAL A 52 -1.21 -7.40 10.79
N LEU A 53 -1.03 -7.66 9.50
CA LEU A 53 0.20 -7.48 8.74
C LEU A 53 0.08 -6.20 7.91
N PRO A 54 0.75 -5.10 8.30
CA PRO A 54 0.90 -3.93 7.45
C PRO A 54 1.81 -4.26 6.27
N VAL A 55 1.43 -3.79 5.08
CA VAL A 55 2.19 -3.99 3.84
C VAL A 55 2.38 -2.63 3.19
N TRP A 56 3.64 -2.25 3.01
CA TRP A 56 4.03 -1.03 2.29
C TRP A 56 4.27 -1.39 0.82
N LEU A 57 3.75 -0.62 -0.12
CA LEU A 57 4.20 -0.73 -1.51
C LEU A 57 5.45 0.11 -1.68
N ASN A 58 6.57 -0.49 -2.06
CA ASN A 58 7.79 0.28 -2.29
C ASN A 58 7.65 1.21 -3.52
N PHE A 59 8.75 1.85 -3.91
CA PHE A 59 8.76 2.78 -5.05
C PHE A 59 8.51 2.10 -6.39
N ASP A 60 8.66 0.77 -6.45
CA ASP A 60 8.40 -0.06 -7.63
C ASP A 60 7.05 -0.78 -7.54
N GLY A 61 6.22 -0.45 -6.54
CA GLY A 61 4.90 -1.07 -6.35
C GLY A 61 4.93 -2.47 -5.75
N GLU A 62 6.10 -2.96 -5.33
CA GLU A 62 6.23 -4.29 -4.73
C GLU A 62 5.82 -4.27 -3.25
N PRO A 63 5.04 -5.26 -2.79
CA PRO A 63 4.57 -5.33 -1.42
C PRO A 63 5.68 -5.76 -0.44
N GLN A 64 5.96 -4.90 0.52
CA GLN A 64 6.96 -5.09 1.58
C GLN A 64 6.27 -5.28 2.93
N PRO A 65 6.37 -6.47 3.56
CA PRO A 65 5.74 -6.71 4.86
C PRO A 65 6.44 -5.95 5.99
N TYR A 66 5.65 -5.41 6.91
CA TYR A 66 6.13 -4.79 8.14
C TYR A 66 5.78 -5.64 9.37
N PRO A 67 6.40 -5.39 10.54
CA PRO A 67 6.11 -6.16 11.74
C PRO A 67 4.62 -6.15 12.09
N THR A 68 4.09 -7.29 12.50
CA THR A 68 2.65 -7.46 12.76
C THR A 68 2.16 -6.61 13.94
N LEU A 69 0.86 -6.31 13.95
CA LEU A 69 0.19 -5.50 14.97
C LEU A 69 -0.95 -6.32 15.62
N PRO A 70 -0.86 -6.67 16.92
CA PRO A 70 -1.89 -7.44 17.60
C PRO A 70 -3.25 -6.70 17.67
N PRO A 71 -4.36 -7.43 17.88
CA PRO A 71 -5.68 -6.84 18.11
C PRO A 71 -5.69 -5.79 19.22
N GLY A 72 -6.40 -4.68 19.00
CA GLY A 72 -6.56 -3.60 19.98
C GLY A 72 -5.28 -2.81 20.30
N LYS A 73 -4.21 -2.99 19.53
CA LYS A 73 -2.94 -2.27 19.71
C LYS A 73 -2.75 -1.19 18.65
N GLY A 74 -2.01 -0.16 19.04
CA GLY A 74 -1.53 0.88 18.13
C GLY A 74 0.00 0.89 18.03
N ARG A 75 0.54 1.35 16.90
CA ARG A 75 1.99 1.55 16.70
C ARG A 75 2.26 2.84 15.94
N ARG A 76 3.20 3.64 16.45
CA ARG A 76 3.76 4.80 15.73
C ARG A 76 4.67 4.32 14.61
N ILE A 77 4.47 4.87 13.42
CA ILE A 77 5.24 4.59 12.20
C ILE A 77 5.77 5.92 11.67
N HIS A 78 7.06 5.94 11.33
CA HIS A 78 7.66 7.01 10.55
C HIS A 78 7.50 6.64 9.08
N SER A 79 6.53 7.25 8.42
CA SER A 79 6.29 7.09 6.98
C SER A 79 6.63 8.40 6.26
N TYR A 80 6.37 8.48 4.96
CA TYR A 80 6.52 9.69 4.17
C TYR A 80 5.23 10.00 3.40
N ARG A 81 5.06 11.28 3.04
CA ARG A 81 3.93 11.73 2.23
C ARG A 81 3.88 10.94 0.91
N GLY A 82 2.71 10.43 0.54
CA GLY A 82 2.55 9.68 -0.70
C GLY A 82 3.04 8.22 -0.67
N HIS A 83 3.43 7.69 0.49
CA HIS A 83 3.63 6.26 0.66
C HIS A 83 2.30 5.50 0.60
N LEU A 84 2.27 4.32 -0.01
CA LEU A 84 1.08 3.49 -0.11
C LEU A 84 1.12 2.33 0.86
N TRP A 85 0.04 2.16 1.62
CA TRP A 85 -0.11 1.08 2.59
C TRP A 85 -1.41 0.32 2.39
N LEU A 86 -1.37 -0.98 2.64
CA LEU A 86 -2.53 -1.85 2.77
C LEU A 86 -2.34 -2.79 3.97
N PHE A 87 -3.44 -3.35 4.47
CA PHE A 87 -3.44 -4.12 5.72
C PHE A 87 -4.11 -5.46 5.53
N ARG A 88 -3.48 -6.51 6.02
CA ARG A 88 -3.95 -7.90 5.88
C ARG A 88 -4.06 -8.59 7.22
N ASP A 89 -4.88 -9.64 7.29
CA ASP A 89 -4.69 -10.66 8.32
C ASP A 89 -3.33 -11.33 8.12
N ALA A 90 -2.53 -11.43 9.18
CA ALA A 90 -1.17 -11.95 9.10
C ALA A 90 -1.09 -13.46 8.84
N GLY A 91 -2.15 -14.22 9.16
CA GLY A 91 -2.20 -15.66 8.96
C GLY A 91 -2.90 -16.07 7.66
N THR A 92 -3.94 -15.34 7.25
CA THR A 92 -4.80 -15.73 6.10
C THR A 92 -4.69 -14.81 4.90
N TYR A 93 -4.01 -13.67 5.03
CA TYR A 93 -3.97 -12.60 4.03
C TYR A 93 -5.34 -12.00 3.67
N ASP A 94 -6.38 -12.25 4.49
CA ASP A 94 -7.69 -11.60 4.35
C ASP A 94 -7.50 -10.08 4.32
N GLY A 95 -8.16 -9.40 3.36
CA GLY A 95 -8.09 -7.95 3.22
C GLY A 95 -8.75 -7.23 4.41
N LEU A 96 -8.07 -6.24 4.99
CA LEU A 96 -8.61 -5.36 6.02
C LEU A 96 -8.75 -3.94 5.48
N LEU A 97 -9.68 -3.18 6.04
CA LEU A 97 -9.85 -1.78 5.69
C LEU A 97 -9.02 -0.90 6.61
N VAL A 98 -8.61 0.24 6.08
CA VAL A 98 -7.96 1.32 6.82
C VAL A 98 -8.72 2.60 6.52
N ASN A 99 -9.23 3.27 7.56
CA ASN A 99 -10.08 4.45 7.41
C ASN A 99 -11.25 4.23 6.41
N GLN A 100 -11.83 3.02 6.41
CA GLN A 100 -12.91 2.58 5.52
C GLN A 100 -12.52 2.42 4.03
N THR A 101 -11.23 2.42 3.70
CA THR A 101 -10.71 2.19 2.33
C THR A 101 -9.70 1.04 2.32
N GLU A 102 -9.35 0.53 1.14
CA GLU A 102 -8.37 -0.57 0.99
C GLU A 102 -6.91 -0.08 1.08
N LEU A 103 -6.67 1.16 0.64
CA LEU A 103 -5.36 1.79 0.63
C LEU A 103 -5.33 2.97 1.61
N PHE A 104 -4.17 3.17 2.24
CA PHE A 104 -3.88 4.33 3.07
C PHE A 104 -2.66 5.07 2.53
N VAL A 105 -2.79 6.40 2.44
CA VAL A 105 -1.74 7.30 1.97
C VAL A 105 -1.50 8.38 3.03
N PRO A 106 -0.33 8.43 3.67
CA PRO A 106 0.00 9.52 4.58
C PRO A 106 0.04 10.86 3.85
N SER A 107 -0.60 11.86 4.44
CA SER A 107 -0.47 13.27 4.08
C SER A 107 0.53 13.98 5.02
N LEU A 108 0.67 15.30 4.91
CA LEU A 108 1.46 16.08 5.86
C LEU A 108 0.74 16.16 7.21
N ASN A 109 1.50 16.14 8.30
CA ASN A 109 0.97 16.36 9.64
C ASN A 109 0.51 17.82 9.77
N VAL A 110 -0.73 18.04 10.19
CA VAL A 110 -1.28 19.36 10.51
C VAL A 110 -1.08 19.62 11.99
N ASP A 111 -0.50 20.77 12.35
CA ASP A 111 -0.22 21.19 13.73
C ASP A 111 0.59 20.17 14.55
N GLY A 112 1.46 19.40 13.89
CA GLY A 112 2.25 18.33 14.52
C GLY A 112 1.43 17.12 14.97
N GLN A 113 0.15 17.03 14.63
CA GLN A 113 -0.69 15.88 14.95
C GLN A 113 -0.39 14.69 14.04
N PRO A 114 -0.25 13.47 14.59
CA PRO A 114 -0.05 12.28 13.79
C PRO A 114 -1.31 11.92 13.02
N ILE A 115 -1.14 11.32 11.85
CA ILE A 115 -2.26 10.79 11.06
C ILE A 115 -2.61 9.41 11.59
N PHE A 116 -3.89 9.16 11.81
CA PHE A 116 -4.38 7.86 12.25
C PHE A 116 -4.75 6.98 11.05
N ALA A 117 -4.22 5.76 11.05
CA ALA A 117 -4.64 4.70 10.14
C ALA A 117 -5.45 3.68 10.95
N ASN A 118 -6.77 3.86 10.96
CA ASN A 118 -7.70 3.04 11.76
C ASN A 118 -8.05 1.78 10.97
N ILE A 119 -7.46 0.66 11.37
CA ILE A 119 -7.60 -0.63 10.70
C ILE A 119 -8.80 -1.38 11.26
N THR A 120 -9.75 -1.75 10.40
CA THR A 120 -11.01 -2.38 10.77
C THR A 120 -11.30 -3.62 9.93
N LEU A 121 -12.09 -4.53 10.49
CA LEU A 121 -12.64 -5.65 9.73
C LEU A 121 -13.68 -5.11 8.73
N PRO A 122 -13.58 -5.42 7.42
CA PRO A 122 -14.68 -5.12 6.51
C PRO A 122 -15.91 -5.97 6.84
N VAL A 123 -17.06 -5.52 6.37
CA VAL A 123 -18.24 -6.37 6.29
C VAL A 123 -18.08 -7.30 5.09
N TYR A 124 -17.43 -8.45 5.30
CA TYR A 124 -17.32 -9.47 4.26
C TYR A 124 -18.71 -9.95 3.82
N THR A 125 -18.80 -10.35 2.55
CA THR A 125 -19.98 -11.09 2.09
C THR A 125 -20.11 -12.39 2.90
N LEU A 126 -21.34 -12.90 3.05
CA LEU A 126 -21.56 -14.16 3.74
C LEU A 126 -20.78 -15.31 3.08
N LYS A 127 -20.70 -15.32 1.73
CA LYS A 127 -19.89 -16.28 0.97
C LYS A 127 -18.43 -16.24 1.42
N GLU A 128 -17.80 -15.07 1.38
CA GLU A 128 -16.39 -14.92 1.75
C GLU A 128 -16.14 -15.29 3.22
N ARG A 129 -17.04 -14.88 4.12
CA ARG A 129 -16.91 -15.24 5.53
C ARG A 129 -17.00 -16.74 5.76
N CYS A 130 -17.88 -17.45 5.04
CA CYS A 130 -17.94 -18.91 5.08
C CYS A 130 -16.65 -19.55 4.55
N LEU A 131 -16.10 -19.05 3.44
CA LEU A 131 -14.83 -19.56 2.89
C LEU A 131 -13.69 -19.40 3.91
N GLN A 132 -13.58 -18.23 4.57
CA GLN A 132 -12.59 -18.00 5.62
C GLN A 132 -12.69 -19.01 6.77
N VAL A 133 -13.91 -19.35 7.20
CA VAL A 133 -14.14 -20.33 8.27
C VAL A 133 -13.82 -21.74 7.80
N VAL A 134 -14.19 -22.13 6.58
CA VAL A 134 -13.87 -23.47 6.05
C VAL A 134 -12.36 -23.63 5.89
N ARG A 135 -11.66 -22.61 5.36
CA ARG A 135 -10.20 -22.62 5.20
C ARG A 135 -9.46 -22.75 6.53
N SER A 136 -10.02 -22.27 7.65
CA SER A 136 -9.40 -22.41 8.97
C SER A 136 -9.64 -23.77 9.64
N LEU A 137 -10.63 -24.53 9.18
CA LEU A 137 -11.03 -25.82 9.76
C LEU A 137 -10.57 -27.02 8.92
N VAL A 138 -10.40 -26.84 7.62
CA VAL A 138 -10.09 -27.91 6.66
C VAL A 138 -8.73 -27.64 6.03
N LYS A 139 -7.92 -28.68 5.87
CA LYS A 139 -6.64 -28.56 5.17
C LYS A 139 -6.86 -28.42 3.66
N PRO A 140 -6.01 -27.70 2.92
CA PRO A 140 -6.17 -27.54 1.48
C PRO A 140 -6.27 -28.86 0.71
N GLU A 141 -5.51 -29.88 1.12
CA GLU A 141 -5.54 -31.22 0.51
C GLU A 141 -6.92 -31.90 0.59
N ASP A 142 -7.75 -31.51 1.57
CA ASP A 142 -9.05 -32.10 1.84
C ASP A 142 -10.23 -31.30 1.27
N TYR A 143 -10.01 -30.13 0.65
CA TYR A 143 -11.11 -29.28 0.12
C TYR A 143 -12.01 -30.02 -0.85
N ARG A 144 -11.43 -30.80 -1.78
CA ARG A 144 -12.18 -31.57 -2.79
C ARG A 144 -12.90 -32.81 -2.24
N ARG A 145 -12.78 -33.08 -0.93
CA ARG A 145 -13.47 -34.18 -0.23
C ARG A 145 -14.73 -33.70 0.49
N LEU A 146 -14.95 -32.38 0.57
CA LEU A 146 -16.14 -31.79 1.17
C LEU A 146 -17.37 -32.08 0.29
N ASP A 147 -18.51 -32.39 0.89
CA ASP A 147 -19.75 -32.64 0.15
C ASP A 147 -20.46 -31.31 -0.18
N ILE A 148 -19.89 -30.55 -1.12
CA ILE A 148 -20.36 -29.23 -1.55
C ILE A 148 -20.36 -29.11 -3.08
N ALA A 149 -20.98 -28.05 -3.60
CA ALA A 149 -20.99 -27.78 -5.04
C ALA A 149 -19.57 -27.62 -5.59
N ARG A 150 -19.34 -28.15 -6.81
CA ARG A 150 -18.00 -28.19 -7.42
C ARG A 150 -17.33 -26.82 -7.56
N SER A 151 -18.11 -25.79 -7.89
CA SER A 151 -17.61 -24.42 -8.00
C SER A 151 -17.04 -23.87 -6.68
N LEU A 152 -17.53 -24.35 -5.53
CA LEU A 152 -17.04 -23.92 -4.22
C LEU A 152 -15.65 -24.48 -3.89
N TYR A 153 -15.20 -25.56 -4.56
CA TYR A 153 -13.82 -26.02 -4.42
C TYR A 153 -12.84 -24.98 -4.97
N GLU A 154 -13.14 -24.45 -6.15
CA GLU A 154 -12.33 -23.40 -6.81
C GLU A 154 -12.33 -22.15 -5.94
N ASP A 155 -13.49 -21.76 -5.40
CA ASP A 155 -13.59 -20.65 -4.44
C ASP A 155 -12.74 -20.89 -3.19
N LEU A 156 -12.71 -22.11 -2.62
CA LEU A 156 -11.88 -22.43 -1.44
C LEU A 156 -10.38 -22.39 -1.76
N GLU A 157 -9.99 -22.93 -2.91
CA GLU A 157 -8.62 -22.99 -3.41
C GLU A 157 -8.07 -21.57 -3.71
N ASP A 158 -8.94 -20.65 -4.12
CA ASP A 158 -8.57 -19.26 -4.40
C ASP A 158 -8.40 -18.39 -3.14
N HIS A 159 -7.25 -18.54 -2.48
CA HIS A 159 -6.93 -17.81 -1.26
C HIS A 159 -6.70 -16.31 -1.49
N PRO A 160 -6.97 -15.47 -0.46
CA PRO A 160 -6.64 -14.04 -0.51
C PRO A 160 -5.17 -13.81 -0.86
N ASN A 161 -4.93 -12.88 -1.79
CA ASN A 161 -3.58 -12.62 -2.30
C ASN A 161 -3.38 -11.13 -2.57
N VAL A 162 -2.33 -10.54 -1.99
CA VAL A 162 -2.02 -9.11 -2.14
C VAL A 162 -1.84 -8.72 -3.59
N ARG A 163 -1.18 -9.55 -4.41
CA ARG A 163 -0.92 -9.24 -5.83
C ARG A 163 -2.22 -9.19 -6.64
N LYS A 164 -3.12 -10.15 -6.44
CA LYS A 164 -4.44 -10.15 -7.09
C LYS A 164 -5.23 -8.88 -6.78
N ASP A 165 -5.20 -8.45 -5.52
CA ASP A 165 -5.87 -7.22 -5.13
C ASP A 165 -5.20 -5.97 -5.69
N LEU A 166 -3.87 -5.93 -5.80
CA LEU A 166 -3.16 -4.82 -6.45
C LEU A 166 -3.50 -4.73 -7.94
N GLU A 167 -3.62 -5.86 -8.63
CA GLU A 167 -4.06 -5.91 -10.03
C GLU A 167 -5.49 -5.36 -10.18
N ARG A 168 -6.43 -5.82 -9.34
CA ARG A 168 -7.80 -5.31 -9.31
C ARG A 168 -7.86 -3.81 -9.03
N LEU A 169 -7.21 -3.36 -7.96
CA LEU A 169 -7.19 -1.94 -7.56
C LEU A 169 -6.53 -1.05 -8.63
N THR A 170 -5.52 -1.56 -9.33
CA THR A 170 -4.88 -0.86 -10.46
C THR A 170 -5.89 -0.67 -11.59
N GLN A 171 -6.63 -1.71 -11.95
CA GLN A 171 -7.64 -1.66 -12.99
C GLN A 171 -8.77 -0.68 -12.62
N GLU A 172 -9.31 -0.77 -11.40
CA GLU A 172 -10.31 0.16 -10.87
C GLU A 172 -9.82 1.62 -10.90
N HIS A 173 -8.54 1.86 -10.59
CA HIS A 173 -7.97 3.20 -10.65
C HIS A 173 -7.93 3.76 -12.07
N ILE A 174 -7.46 2.96 -13.04
CA ILE A 174 -7.38 3.36 -14.46
C ILE A 174 -8.78 3.66 -15.01
N GLU A 175 -9.76 2.81 -14.72
CA GLU A 175 -11.14 3.01 -15.14
C GLU A 175 -11.73 4.29 -14.55
N ASN A 176 -11.53 4.52 -13.25
CA ASN A 176 -12.00 5.73 -12.58
C ASN A 176 -11.34 7.02 -13.11
N GLN A 177 -10.09 6.96 -13.57
CA GLN A 177 -9.43 8.10 -14.23
C GLN A 177 -10.06 8.40 -15.58
N ARG A 178 -10.25 7.36 -16.42
CA ARG A 178 -10.84 7.53 -17.75
C ARG A 178 -12.26 8.12 -17.68
N MET A 179 -13.08 7.63 -16.73
CA MET A 179 -14.44 8.14 -16.55
C MET A 179 -14.49 9.62 -16.12
N LYS A 180 -13.49 10.10 -15.37
CA LYS A 180 -13.40 11.52 -14.96
C LYS A 180 -13.03 12.43 -16.13
N GLU A 181 -12.06 12.02 -16.92
CA GLU A 181 -11.66 12.76 -18.14
C GLU A 181 -12.85 12.87 -19.11
N GLU A 182 -13.60 11.76 -19.30
CA GLU A 182 -14.82 11.74 -20.12
C GLU A 182 -15.97 12.61 -19.55
N THR A 183 -15.97 12.99 -18.28
CA THR A 183 -17.00 13.89 -17.72
C THR A 183 -16.60 15.36 -17.74
N GLU A 184 -15.30 15.66 -17.68
CA GLU A 184 -14.76 17.02 -17.79
C GLU A 184 -14.82 17.56 -19.23
N ASP A 185 -14.67 16.70 -20.25
CA ASP A 185 -14.79 17.07 -21.67
C ASP A 185 -16.24 17.44 -22.12
N PHE A 186 -17.24 17.24 -21.26
CA PHE A 186 -18.65 17.61 -21.51
C PHE A 186 -19.13 18.84 -20.72
N HIS A 187 -18.21 19.60 -20.10
CA HIS A 187 -18.49 20.90 -19.46
C HIS A 187 -17.65 22.02 -20.07
#